data_AF-A0A935CSR9-F1
#
_entry.id   AF-A0A935CSR9-F1
#
_cell.length_a   1.000
_cell.length_b   1.000
_cell.length_c   1.000
_cell.angle_alpha   90.00
_cell.angle_beta   90.00
_cell.angle_gamma   90.00
#
_symmetry.space_group_name_H-M   'P 1'
#
loop_
_entity.id
_entity.type
_entity.pdbx_description
1 polymer ?
#
loop_
_entity_poly.entity_id
_entity_poly.type
_entity_poly.pdbx_seq_one_letter_code
_entity_poly.pdbx_strand_id
1 'polypeptide(L)'
;MRAGYGERLRGHLSQKATLQTVIDFGDLPVFDATTYPCILVLTRSVPAGEHDVHTLTVDTMEVLIQLPAFVDKSSWKMPQSNYATQVWTLDQPNVLRLIKKITRTTNC
;
A
#
# COMPACT_ATOMS: atom_id res chain seq x y z
N MET A 1 3.52 -0.11 -5.05
CA MET A 1 3.41 -0.99 -6.25
C MET A 1 3.53 -0.19 -7.55
N ARG A 2 4.59 -0.42 -8.35
CA ARG A 2 4.96 0.46 -9.50
C ARG A 2 4.81 -0.14 -10.89
N ALA A 3 4.50 -1.44 -10.99
CA ALA A 3 4.44 -2.12 -12.28
C ALA A 3 3.31 -1.58 -13.19
N GLY A 4 3.67 -1.29 -14.45
CA GLY A 4 2.74 -0.75 -15.45
C GLY A 4 1.61 -1.71 -15.82
N TYR A 5 1.89 -3.02 -15.88
CA TYR A 5 0.89 -4.04 -16.20
C TYR A 5 -0.27 -4.12 -15.19
N GLY A 6 -0.12 -3.55 -14.00
CA GLY A 6 -1.17 -3.51 -12.97
C GLY A 6 -2.19 -2.37 -13.13
N GLU A 7 -2.02 -1.46 -14.09
CA GLU A 7 -2.84 -0.24 -14.20
C GLU A 7 -4.34 -0.53 -14.34
N ARG A 8 -4.73 -1.43 -15.24
CA ARG A 8 -6.13 -1.81 -15.44
C ARG A 8 -6.75 -2.42 -14.18
N LEU A 9 -5.99 -3.24 -13.47
CA LEU A 9 -6.45 -3.84 -12.21
C LEU A 9 -6.64 -2.77 -11.13
N ARG A 10 -5.67 -1.86 -10.95
CA ARG A 10 -5.80 -0.74 -9.99
C ARG A 10 -7.02 0.13 -10.31
N GLY A 11 -7.22 0.46 -11.59
CA GLY A 11 -8.41 1.17 -12.04
C GLY A 11 -9.70 0.44 -11.71
N HIS A 12 -9.77 -0.86 -12.01
CA HIS A 12 -10.94 -1.68 -11.68
C HIS A 12 -11.23 -1.71 -10.17
N LEU A 13 -10.22 -1.97 -9.34
CA LEU A 13 -10.37 -2.04 -7.89
C LEU A 13 -10.80 -0.69 -7.31
N SER A 14 -10.19 0.42 -7.75
CA SER A 14 -10.54 1.77 -7.29
C SER A 14 -11.99 2.18 -7.58
N GLN A 15 -12.60 1.63 -8.62
CA GLN A 15 -13.95 1.97 -9.08
C GLN A 15 -15.04 1.01 -8.59
N LYS A 16 -14.66 -0.20 -8.17
CA LYS A 16 -15.61 -1.30 -7.89
C LYS A 16 -15.49 -1.88 -6.49
N ALA A 17 -14.47 -1.47 -5.73
CA ALA A 17 -14.21 -2.01 -4.41
C ALA A 17 -13.90 -0.92 -3.36
N THR A 18 -14.15 -1.27 -2.11
CA THR A 18 -13.76 -0.53 -0.93
C THR A 18 -12.54 -1.25 -0.38
N LEU A 19 -11.39 -0.59 -0.45
CA LEU A 19 -10.12 -1.15 -0.01
C LEU A 19 -10.00 -0.96 1.50
N GLN A 20 -9.87 -2.04 2.26
CA GLN A 20 -9.80 -2.00 3.72
C GLN A 20 -8.35 -1.98 4.19
N THR A 21 -7.54 -2.90 3.65
CA THR A 21 -6.16 -3.10 4.07
C THR A 21 -5.25 -3.40 2.88
N VAL A 22 -4.05 -2.83 2.88
CA VAL A 22 -2.94 -3.15 1.98
C VAL A 22 -1.72 -3.52 2.81
N ILE A 23 -1.15 -4.69 2.55
CA ILE A 23 0.08 -5.16 3.19
C ILE A 23 1.09 -5.45 2.09
N ASP A 24 2.17 -4.67 2.03
CA ASP A 24 3.26 -4.83 1.06
C ASP A 24 4.47 -5.46 1.73
N PHE A 25 4.92 -6.61 1.22
CA PHE A 25 6.08 -7.31 1.76
C PHE A 25 7.39 -6.87 1.09
N GLY A 26 7.32 -6.05 0.04
CA GLY A 26 8.51 -5.57 -0.66
C GLY A 26 9.41 -6.73 -1.13
N ASP A 27 10.70 -6.64 -0.79
CA ASP A 27 11.72 -7.63 -1.13
C ASP A 27 11.85 -8.77 -0.09
N LEU A 28 10.95 -8.87 0.89
CA LEU A 28 11.04 -9.91 1.90
C LEU A 28 10.83 -11.31 1.29
N PRO A 29 11.67 -12.31 1.66
CA PRO A 29 11.63 -13.66 1.09
C PRO A 29 10.49 -14.48 1.72
N VAL A 30 9.24 -14.11 1.45
CA VAL A 30 8.05 -14.81 1.94
C VAL A 30 7.92 -16.21 1.32
N PHE A 31 8.43 -16.37 0.10
CA PHE A 31 8.43 -17.63 -0.65
C PHE A 31 9.83 -17.93 -1.20
N ASP A 32 10.07 -19.19 -1.55
CA ASP A 32 11.33 -19.65 -2.14
C ASP A 32 11.60 -19.08 -3.56
N ALA A 33 10.68 -18.29 -4.12
CA ALA A 33 10.82 -17.59 -5.39
C ALA A 33 10.92 -16.08 -5.19
N THR A 34 11.77 -15.41 -5.98
CA THR A 34 11.88 -13.94 -6.02
C THR A 34 10.56 -13.34 -6.51
N THR A 35 9.80 -12.79 -5.56
CA THR A 35 8.46 -12.21 -5.80
C THR A 35 8.27 -10.99 -4.92
N TYR A 36 7.24 -10.19 -5.23
CA TYR A 36 6.85 -9.00 -4.50
C TYR A 36 5.42 -9.17 -3.95
N PRO A 37 5.23 -9.99 -2.90
CA PRO A 37 3.90 -10.33 -2.43
C PRO A 37 3.22 -9.12 -1.79
N CYS A 38 1.91 -9.01 -2.05
CA CYS A 38 1.06 -8.01 -1.44
C CYS A 38 -0.30 -8.63 -1.11
N ILE A 39 -0.84 -8.31 0.05
CA ILE A 39 -2.18 -8.74 0.48
C ILE A 39 -3.12 -7.53 0.42
N LEU A 40 -4.25 -7.72 -0.26
CA LEU A 40 -5.34 -6.75 -0.35
C LEU A 40 -6.58 -7.30 0.32
N VAL A 41 -7.12 -6.58 1.30
CA VAL A 41 -8.42 -6.87 1.92
C VAL A 41 -9.41 -5.84 1.40
N LEU A 42 -10.50 -6.29 0.79
CA LEU A 42 -11.48 -5.41 0.14
C LEU A 42 -12.88 -6.00 0.12
N THR A 43 -13.87 -5.13 -0.02
CA THR A 43 -15.27 -5.51 -0.25
C THR A 43 -15.74 -4.99 -1.62
N ARG A 44 -16.64 -5.73 -2.27
CA ARG A 44 -17.20 -5.37 -3.59
C ARG A 44 -18.32 -4.33 -3.45
N SER A 45 -17.92 -3.11 -3.10
CA SER A 45 -18.80 -1.93 -3.02
C SER A 45 -17.96 -0.68 -3.19
N VAL A 46 -18.55 0.42 -3.68
CA VAL A 46 -17.88 1.72 -3.70
C VAL A 46 -18.12 2.41 -2.35
N PRO A 47 -17.11 3.04 -1.72
CA PRO A 47 -17.33 3.80 -0.49
C PRO A 47 -18.32 4.94 -0.71
N ALA A 48 -19.20 5.20 0.25
CA ALA A 48 -20.19 6.29 0.14
C ALA A 48 -19.58 7.70 0.25
N GLY A 49 -18.31 7.81 0.65
CA GLY A 49 -17.59 9.07 0.85
C GLY A 49 -16.09 8.84 0.99
N GLU A 50 -15.41 9.74 1.72
CA GLU A 50 -14.01 9.54 2.08
C GLU A 50 -13.84 8.23 2.86
N HIS A 51 -12.81 7.48 2.50
CA HIS A 51 -12.55 6.15 3.05
C HIS A 51 -11.06 5.97 3.29
N ASP A 52 -10.71 5.59 4.51
CA ASP A 52 -9.34 5.32 4.91
C ASP A 52 -9.00 3.85 4.68
N VAL A 53 -7.82 3.62 4.13
CA VAL A 53 -7.19 2.32 3.91
C VAL A 53 -6.09 2.14 4.94
N HIS A 54 -6.11 1.02 5.67
CA HIS A 54 -4.99 0.62 6.52
C HIS A 54 -3.84 0.10 5.66
N THR A 55 -2.65 0.66 5.80
CA THR A 55 -1.49 0.29 4.98
C THR A 55 -0.32 -0.06 5.85
N LEU A 56 0.33 -1.17 5.51
CA LEU A 56 1.53 -1.65 6.13
C LEU A 56 2.54 -2.02 5.05
N THR A 57 3.74 -1.45 5.15
CA THR A 57 4.91 -1.96 4.44
C THR A 57 5.73 -2.72 5.47
N VAL A 58 5.93 -4.01 5.20
CA VAL A 58 6.58 -4.94 6.11
C VAL A 58 8.09 -4.81 5.93
N ASP A 59 8.80 -4.62 7.04
CA ASP A 59 10.26 -4.49 7.08
C ASP A 59 10.94 -5.71 7.74
N THR A 60 10.18 -6.60 8.36
CA THR A 60 10.69 -7.81 9.03
C THR A 60 9.75 -9.01 8.89
N MET A 61 10.34 -10.21 8.80
CA MET A 61 9.62 -11.48 8.75
C MET A 61 8.94 -11.86 10.06
N GLU A 62 9.30 -11.22 11.18
CA GLU A 62 8.66 -11.43 12.49
C GLU A 62 7.15 -11.14 12.48
N VAL A 63 6.73 -10.26 11.56
CA VAL A 63 5.32 -9.92 11.34
C VAL A 63 4.47 -11.16 11.06
N LEU A 64 5.02 -12.20 10.40
CA LEU A 64 4.27 -13.40 10.06
C LEU A 64 3.82 -14.22 11.28
N ILE A 65 4.46 -14.04 12.43
CA ILE A 65 4.11 -14.76 13.67
C ILE A 65 2.73 -14.34 14.18
N GLN A 66 2.38 -13.05 14.03
CA GLN A 66 1.14 -12.44 14.53
C GLN A 66 0.64 -11.35 13.56
N LEU A 67 0.47 -11.70 12.28
CA LEU A 67 0.17 -10.74 11.22
C LEU A 67 -1.01 -9.80 11.54
N PRO A 68 -2.19 -10.28 12.01
CA PRO A 68 -3.30 -9.38 12.34
C PRO A 68 -2.93 -8.34 13.40
N ALA A 69 -2.28 -8.75 14.50
CA ALA A 69 -1.90 -7.85 15.58
C ALA A 69 -0.86 -6.81 15.13
N PHE A 70 0.06 -7.19 14.24
CA PHE A 70 1.04 -6.27 13.66
C PHE A 70 0.40 -5.24 12.74
N VAL A 71 -0.56 -5.66 11.91
CA VAL A 71 -1.34 -4.76 11.06
C VAL A 71 -2.09 -3.74 11.92
N ASP A 72 -2.79 -4.19 12.96
CA ASP A 72 -3.54 -3.31 13.84
C ASP A 72 -2.64 -2.28 14.55
N LYS A 73 -1.45 -2.71 14.97
CA LYS A 73 -0.50 -1.86 15.72
C LYS A 73 0.31 -0.91 14.82
N SER A 74 0.69 -1.35 13.63
CA SER A 74 1.78 -0.72 12.86
C SER A 74 1.32 -0.15 11.51
N SER A 75 0.10 -0.47 11.07
CA SER A 75 -0.46 0.16 9.88
C SER A 75 -0.72 1.65 10.09
N TRP A 76 -0.63 2.42 9.02
CA TRP A 76 -1.09 3.81 8.98
C TRP A 76 -2.28 3.94 8.04
N LYS A 77 -3.07 5.00 8.24
CA LYS A 77 -4.23 5.29 7.41
C LYS A 77 -3.85 6.19 6.25
N MET A 78 -4.42 5.90 5.08
CA MET A 78 -4.33 6.74 3.90
C MET A 78 -5.68 6.77 3.17
N PRO A 79 -6.07 7.91 2.57
CA PRO A 79 -7.28 7.97 1.77
C PRO A 79 -7.25 6.98 0.61
N GLN A 80 -8.36 6.33 0.30
CA GLN A 80 -8.49 5.40 -0.84
C GLN A 80 -8.13 6.07 -2.18
N SER A 81 -8.29 7.40 -2.30
CA SER A 81 -7.86 8.16 -3.48
C SER A 81 -6.36 8.03 -3.79
N ASN A 82 -5.52 7.69 -2.80
CA ASN A 82 -4.10 7.41 -3.01
C ASN A 82 -3.83 6.03 -3.64
N TYR A 83 -4.87 5.20 -3.79
CA TYR A 83 -4.84 3.86 -4.40
C TYR A 83 -5.58 3.84 -5.77
N ALA A 84 -5.64 4.99 -6.45
CA ALA A 84 -6.25 5.11 -7.77
C ALA A 84 -5.39 4.44 -8.89
N THR A 85 -5.68 4.77 -10.15
CA THR A 85 -5.04 4.20 -11.36
C THR A 85 -3.52 4.37 -11.40
N GLN A 86 -3.00 5.42 -10.79
CA GLN A 86 -1.57 5.70 -10.71
C GLN A 86 -0.82 4.70 -9.82
N VAL A 87 0.50 4.82 -9.79
CA VAL A 87 1.39 4.01 -8.94
C VAL A 87 0.99 4.18 -7.47
N TRP A 88 0.69 3.07 -6.80
CA TRP A 88 0.39 3.09 -5.37
C TRP A 88 1.65 3.41 -4.59
N THR A 89 1.57 4.49 -3.84
CA THR A 89 2.63 4.94 -2.94
C THR A 89 2.35 4.36 -1.57
N LEU A 90 3.18 3.40 -1.15
CA LEU A 90 2.99 2.63 0.09
C LEU A 90 4.04 3.00 1.15
N ASP A 91 4.62 4.19 1.01
CA ASP A 91 5.53 4.73 2.01
C ASP A 91 4.76 5.57 3.03
N GLN A 92 5.26 5.58 4.27
CA GLN A 92 4.66 6.40 5.32
C GLN A 92 4.67 7.90 4.96
N PRO A 93 3.68 8.69 5.43
CA PRO A 93 3.58 10.12 5.08
C PRO A 93 4.82 10.96 5.42
N ASN A 94 5.53 10.62 6.50
CA ASN A 94 6.81 11.23 6.89
C ASN A 94 7.93 10.96 5.87
N VAL A 95 8.03 9.73 5.36
CA VAL A 95 8.99 9.34 4.31
C VAL A 95 8.69 10.10 3.03
N LEU A 96 7.42 10.17 2.62
CA LEU A 96 6.99 10.92 1.44
C LEU A 96 7.28 12.42 1.56
N ARG A 97 7.07 12.99 2.74
CA ARG A 97 7.44 14.38 3.03
C ARG A 97 8.94 14.60 2.91
N LEU A 98 9.75 13.65 3.38
CA LEU A 98 11.20 13.72 3.30
C LEU A 98 11.69 13.61 1.84
N ILE A 99 11.18 12.64 1.07
CA ILE A 99 11.46 12.51 -0.36
C ILE A 99 11.13 13.80 -1.09
N LYS A 100 9.93 14.37 -0.89
CA LYS A 100 9.54 15.65 -1.49
C LYS A 100 10.50 16.80 -1.16
N LYS A 101 11.05 16.84 0.06
CA LYS A 101 12.03 17.85 0.48
C LYS A 101 13.38 17.66 -0.23
N ILE A 102 13.85 16.41 -0.34
CA ILE A 102 15.10 16.08 -1.03
C ILE A 102 14.98 16.44 -2.53
N THR A 103 13.94 15.97 -3.22
CA THR A 103 13.76 16.23 -4.66
C THR A 103 13.62 17.73 -4.97
N ARG A 104 13.04 18.53 -4.06
CA ARG A 104 12.99 20.00 -4.22
C ARG A 104 14.36 20.68 -4.11
N THR A 105 15.29 20.08 -3.38
CA THR A 105 16.61 20.67 -3.13
C THR A 105 17.59 20.32 -4.27
N THR A 106 17.42 19.15 -4.90
CA THR A 106 18.27 18.67 -6.00
C THR A 106 17.90 19.25 -7.38
N ASN A 107 16.74 19.90 -7.51
CA ASN A 107 16.32 20.61 -8.73
C ASN A 107 16.69 22.11 -8.70
N CYS A 108 17.63 22.51 -7.84
CA CYS A 108 18.23 23.84 -7.78
C CYS A 108 19.70 23.78 -8.18
#